data_AF-A0A8X6UED6-F1
#
_entry.id   AF-A0A8X6UED6-F1
#
_cell.length_a   1.000
_cell.length_b   1.000
_cell.length_c   1.000
_cell.angle_alpha   90.00
_cell.angle_beta   90.00
_cell.angle_gamma   90.00
#
_symmetry.space_group_name_H-M   'P 1'
#
loop_
_entity.id
_entity.type
_entity.pdbx_description
1 polymer ?
#
loop_
_entity_poly.entity_id
_entity_poly.type
_entity_poly.pdbx_seq_one_letter_code
_entity_poly.pdbx_strand_id
1 'polypeptide(L)'
;MEDEEYHSSMHAKLPAEKASIEAILTTMESTVTSDGLLHIANCVEANLSNAIAQPHHSDESTQYIVDLQEIMEEVRSRYVQTREKEIEMESSRLKDRLSQWGINQRTDLQRV
;
A
#
# COMPACT_ATOMS: atom_id res chain seq x y z
N MET A 1 36.99 12.46 13.48
CA MET A 1 36.34 13.39 12.54
C MET A 1 35.50 12.53 11.60
N GLU A 2 34.56 11.76 12.17
CA GLU A 2 33.78 10.73 11.45
C GLU A 2 32.28 10.81 11.75
N ASP A 3 31.83 11.79 12.54
CA ASP A 3 30.43 11.90 12.97
C ASP A 3 29.56 12.80 12.05
N GLU A 4 30.17 13.58 11.16
CA GLU A 4 29.44 14.55 10.32
C GLU A 4 28.85 13.93 9.03
N GLU A 5 29.39 12.80 8.57
CA GLU A 5 28.94 12.15 7.32
C GLU A 5 27.69 11.29 7.53
N TYR A 6 27.50 10.73 8.73
CA TYR A 6 26.36 9.86 9.04
C TYR A 6 25.04 10.64 9.15
N HIS A 7 25.07 11.81 9.79
CA HIS A 7 23.90 12.67 9.88
C HIS A 7 23.51 13.25 8.51
N SER A 8 24.49 13.73 7.74
CA SER A 8 24.24 14.33 6.42
C SER A 8 23.66 13.35 5.39
N SER A 9 24.07 12.07 5.41
CA SER A 9 23.51 11.05 4.52
C SER A 9 22.06 10.66 4.86
N MET A 10 21.63 10.76 6.11
CA MET A 10 20.25 10.46 6.49
C MET A 10 19.32 11.58 6.02
N HIS A 11 19.69 12.84 6.22
CA HIS A 11 18.90 14.00 5.81
C HIS A 11 18.56 14.05 4.31
N ALA A 12 19.40 13.49 3.44
CA ALA A 12 19.15 13.47 1.99
C ALA A 12 18.27 12.28 1.52
N LYS A 13 18.21 11.17 2.28
CA LYS A 13 17.48 9.95 1.89
C LYS A 13 15.99 10.01 2.22
N LEU A 14 15.62 10.59 3.36
CA LEU A 14 14.24 10.65 3.84
C LEU A 14 13.29 11.42 2.90
N PRO A 15 13.67 12.61 2.36
CA PRO A 15 12.83 13.34 1.41
C PRO A 15 12.71 12.62 0.07
N ALA A 16 13.75 11.90 -0.36
CA ALA A 16 13.77 11.15 -1.61
C ALA A 16 12.86 9.91 -1.54
N GLU A 17 12.84 9.20 -0.41
CA GLU A 17 11.94 8.06 -0.19
C GLU A 17 10.47 8.51 -0.10
N LYS A 18 10.17 9.59 0.62
CA LYS A 18 8.83 10.19 0.66
C LYS A 18 8.37 10.62 -0.74
N ALA A 19 9.20 11.37 -1.45
CA ALA A 19 8.90 11.79 -2.82
C ALA A 19 8.73 10.60 -3.77
N SER A 20 9.48 9.52 -3.58
CA SER A 20 9.34 8.30 -4.37
C SER A 20 8.03 7.57 -4.07
N ILE A 21 7.59 7.51 -2.81
CA ILE A 21 6.31 6.89 -2.43
C ILE A 21 5.13 7.77 -2.87
N GLU A 22 5.20 9.09 -2.69
CA GLU A 22 4.20 10.03 -3.19
C GLU A 22 4.11 10.00 -4.71
N ALA A 23 5.25 9.90 -5.42
CA ALA A 23 5.28 9.73 -6.87
C ALA A 23 4.66 8.39 -7.30
N ILE A 24 4.90 7.31 -6.56
CA ILE A 24 4.23 6.02 -6.77
C ILE A 24 2.73 6.14 -6.52
N LEU A 25 2.29 6.85 -5.49
CA LEU A 25 0.86 7.06 -5.22
C LEU A 25 0.20 7.96 -6.28
N THR A 26 0.93 8.93 -6.84
CA THR A 26 0.41 9.91 -7.81
C THR A 26 0.39 9.38 -9.25
N THR A 27 1.42 8.62 -9.66
CA THR A 27 1.57 8.16 -11.07
C THR A 27 0.62 7.00 -11.42
N MET A 28 -0.05 6.42 -10.42
CA MET A 28 -0.45 5.02 -10.48
C MET A 28 -1.97 4.83 -10.30
N GLU A 29 -2.76 5.92 -10.32
CA GLU A 29 -4.23 5.93 -10.21
C GLU A 29 -4.99 5.03 -11.21
N SER A 30 -4.33 4.53 -12.27
CA SER A 30 -4.92 3.65 -13.28
C SER A 30 -4.38 2.20 -13.30
N THR A 31 -3.25 1.90 -12.64
CA THR A 31 -2.54 0.61 -12.76
C THR A 31 -2.18 -0.03 -11.42
N VAL A 32 -2.51 0.62 -10.31
CA VAL A 32 -2.31 0.06 -8.97
C VAL A 32 -3.16 -1.19 -8.78
N THR A 33 -2.49 -2.32 -8.53
CA THR A 33 -3.12 -3.54 -8.04
C THR A 33 -3.01 -3.63 -6.53
N SER A 34 -3.89 -4.40 -5.91
CA SER A 34 -3.79 -4.72 -4.49
C SER A 34 -2.43 -5.31 -4.10
N ASP A 35 -1.85 -6.17 -4.95
CA ASP A 35 -0.52 -6.76 -4.73
C ASP A 35 0.61 -5.70 -4.77
N GLY A 36 0.49 -4.70 -5.65
CA GLY A 36 1.44 -3.58 -5.70
C GLY A 36 1.39 -2.73 -4.43
N LEU A 37 0.19 -2.45 -3.92
CA LEU A 37 0.01 -1.72 -2.65
C LEU A 37 0.53 -2.53 -1.46
N LEU A 38 0.34 -3.85 -1.45
CA LEU A 38 0.90 -4.72 -0.42
C LEU A 38 2.43 -4.68 -0.40
N HIS A 39 3.07 -4.68 -1.57
CA HIS A 39 4.52 -4.54 -1.65
C HIS A 39 5.00 -3.20 -1.06
N ILE A 40 4.32 -2.10 -1.40
CA ILE A 40 4.64 -0.77 -0.86
C ILE A 40 4.46 -0.75 0.67
N ALA A 41 3.36 -1.30 1.18
CA ALA A 41 3.12 -1.38 2.62
C ALA A 41 4.25 -2.11 3.36
N ASN A 42 4.74 -3.23 2.82
CA ASN A 42 5.86 -3.98 3.40
C ASN A 42 7.16 -3.14 3.41
N CYS A 43 7.42 -2.37 2.36
CA CYS A 43 8.58 -1.48 2.29
C CYS A 43 8.48 -0.35 3.34
N VAL A 44 7.31 0.26 3.48
CA VAL A 44 7.06 1.31 4.49
C VAL A 44 7.19 0.74 5.90
N GLU A 45 6.66 -0.45 6.16
CA GLU A 45 6.78 -1.14 7.44
C GLU A 45 8.25 -1.44 7.80
N ALA A 46 9.05 -1.91 6.84
CA ALA A 46 10.48 -2.14 7.04
C ALA A 46 11.22 -0.85 7.39
N ASN A 47 10.92 0.25 6.70
CA ASN A 47 11.52 1.55 6.98
C ASN A 47 11.10 2.11 8.34
N LEU A 48 9.82 1.96 8.70
CA LEU A 48 9.29 2.38 10.00
C LEU A 48 9.94 1.58 11.14
N SER A 49 10.08 0.26 10.97
CA SER A 49 10.76 -0.60 11.94
C SER A 49 12.23 -0.21 12.12
N ASN A 50 12.93 0.07 11.02
CA ASN A 50 14.32 0.55 11.05
C ASN A 50 14.45 1.92 11.72
N ALA A 51 13.50 2.82 11.46
CA ALA A 51 13.49 4.15 12.05
C ALA A 51 13.27 4.09 13.57
N ILE A 52 12.29 3.31 14.03
CA ILE A 52 11.97 3.10 15.46
C ILE A 52 13.13 2.43 16.21
N ALA A 53 13.86 1.52 15.56
CA ALA A 53 14.98 0.82 16.17
C ALA A 53 16.23 1.71 16.36
N GLN A 54 16.31 2.85 15.66
CA GLN A 54 17.41 3.80 15.82
C GLN A 54 17.13 4.76 16.98
N PRO A 55 18.13 5.09 17.81
CA PRO A 55 17.94 6.03 18.90
C PRO A 55 17.57 7.42 18.34
N HIS A 56 16.38 7.91 18.69
CA HIS A 56 15.86 9.20 18.23
C HIS A 56 16.62 10.33 18.92
N HIS A 57 17.51 10.98 18.17
CA HIS A 57 18.34 12.06 18.69
C HIS A 57 17.91 13.46 18.23
N SER A 58 16.90 13.56 17.35
CA SER A 58 16.43 14.85 16.81
C SER A 58 14.92 14.86 16.54
N ASP A 59 14.32 16.06 16.55
CA ASP A 59 12.91 16.29 16.19
C ASP A 59 12.61 15.84 14.74
N GLU A 60 13.59 15.91 13.86
CA GLU A 60 13.47 15.45 12.46
C GLU A 60 13.35 13.93 12.35
N SER A 61 13.99 13.17 13.24
CA SER A 61 13.84 11.71 13.29
C SER A 61 12.43 11.30 13.73
N THR A 62 11.83 12.08 14.65
CA THR A 62 10.42 11.91 15.05
C THR A 62 9.48 12.26 13.91
N GLN A 63 9.72 13.36 13.19
CA GLN A 63 8.89 13.76 12.05
C GLN A 63 8.91 12.72 10.92
N TYR A 64 10.06 12.11 10.64
CA TYR A 64 10.14 11.03 9.64
C TYR A 64 9.26 9.82 9.98
N ILE A 65 9.22 9.44 11.26
CA ILE A 65 8.37 8.34 11.72
C ILE A 65 6.90 8.68 11.55
N VAL A 66 6.49 9.91 11.87
CA VAL A 66 5.12 10.39 11.65
C VAL A 66 4.78 10.36 10.16
N ASP A 67 5.67 10.86 9.30
CA ASP A 67 5.48 10.85 7.84
C ASP A 67 5.29 9.42 7.30
N LEU A 68 6.11 8.45 7.74
CA LEU A 68 5.96 7.05 7.35
C LEU A 68 4.65 6.43 7.83
N GLN A 69 4.17 6.81 9.02
CA GLN A 69 2.87 6.36 9.54
C GLN A 69 1.71 6.89 8.72
N GLU A 70 1.75 8.16 8.32
CA GLU A 70 0.72 8.77 7.45
C GLU A 70 0.70 8.08 6.08
N ILE A 71 1.87 7.83 5.49
CA ILE A 71 1.99 7.08 4.23
C ILE A 71 1.41 5.67 4.36
N MET A 72 1.69 4.97 5.46
CA MET A 72 1.19 3.61 5.69
C MET A 72 -0.34 3.58 5.75
N GLU A 73 -0.96 4.59 6.37
CA GLU A 73 -2.43 4.68 6.45
C GLU A 73 -3.04 4.96 5.08
N GLU A 74 -2.43 5.83 4.27
CA GLU A 74 -2.87 6.08 2.89
C GLU A 74 -2.77 4.82 2.01
N VAL A 75 -1.65 4.11 2.08
CA VAL A 75 -1.45 2.85 1.34
C VAL A 75 -2.48 1.81 1.76
N ARG A 76 -2.78 1.70 3.06
CA ARG A 76 -3.81 0.80 3.59
C ARG A 76 -5.20 1.16 3.07
N SER A 77 -5.57 2.44 3.12
CA SER A 77 -6.86 2.93 2.62
C SER A 77 -7.06 2.58 1.14
N ARG A 78 -6.05 2.84 0.31
CA ARG A 78 -6.08 2.47 -1.11
C ARG A 78 -6.12 0.96 -1.33
N TYR A 79 -5.44 0.18 -0.50
CA TYR A 79 -5.43 -1.28 -0.62
C TYR A 79 -6.83 -1.84 -0.46
N VAL A 80 -7.57 -1.38 0.55
CA VAL A 80 -8.96 -1.79 0.80
C VAL A 80 -9.83 -1.43 -0.40
N GLN A 81 -9.80 -0.17 -0.85
CA GLN A 81 -10.61 0.29 -1.99
C GLN A 81 -10.31 -0.51 -3.27
N THR A 82 -9.03 -0.77 -3.53
CA THR A 82 -8.58 -1.53 -4.71
C THR A 82 -9.04 -2.99 -4.62
N ARG A 83 -8.93 -3.62 -3.44
CA ARG A 83 -9.41 -4.99 -3.25
C ARG A 83 -10.91 -5.13 -3.37
N GLU A 84 -11.68 -4.19 -2.84
CA GLU A 84 -13.15 -4.18 -2.98
C GLU A 84 -13.55 -4.12 -4.45
N LYS A 85 -12.92 -3.24 -5.24
CA LYS A 85 -13.15 -3.14 -6.68
C LYS A 85 -12.75 -4.41 -7.43
N GLU A 86 -11.62 -5.02 -7.11
CA GLU A 86 -11.19 -6.30 -7.69
C GLU A 86 -12.19 -7.43 -7.39
N ILE A 87 -12.70 -7.50 -6.16
CA ILE A 87 -13.73 -8.48 -5.75
C ILE A 87 -15.05 -8.24 -6.51
N GLU A 88 -15.48 -6.98 -6.66
CA GLU A 88 -16.69 -6.63 -7.40
C GLU A 88 -16.59 -7.05 -8.88
N MET A 89 -15.44 -6.81 -9.52
CA MET A 89 -15.18 -7.21 -10.90
C MET A 89 -15.21 -8.74 -11.06
N GLU A 90 -14.55 -9.49 -10.17
CA GLU A 90 -14.55 -10.96 -10.25
C GLU A 90 -15.93 -11.54 -9.93
N SER A 91 -16.67 -10.96 -8.98
CA SER A 91 -18.06 -11.32 -8.68
C SER A 91 -18.97 -11.13 -9.90
N SER A 92 -18.83 -10.00 -10.59
CA SER A 92 -19.59 -9.71 -11.82
C SER A 92 -19.23 -10.70 -12.93
N ARG A 93 -17.94 -10.96 -13.13
CA ARG A 93 -17.46 -11.96 -14.09
C ARG A 93 -17.97 -13.37 -13.80
N LEU A 94 -18.03 -13.77 -12.53
CA LEU A 94 -18.58 -15.06 -12.12
C LEU A 94 -20.08 -15.14 -12.38
N LYS A 95 -20.84 -14.07 -12.09
CA LYS A 95 -22.28 -14.00 -12.42
C LYS A 95 -22.51 -14.16 -13.91
N ASP A 96 -21.75 -13.46 -14.74
CA ASP A 96 -21.85 -13.57 -16.20
C ASP A 96 -21.57 -15.00 -16.68
N ARG A 97 -20.54 -15.65 -16.13
CA ARG A 97 -20.21 -17.06 -16.43
C ARG A 97 -21.32 -18.03 -16.01
N LEU A 98 -21.92 -17.83 -14.84
CA LEU A 98 -23.04 -18.65 -14.37
C LEU A 98 -24.27 -18.48 -15.27
N SER A 99 -24.57 -17.24 -15.68
CA SER A 99 -25.64 -16.96 -16.65
C SER A 99 -25.38 -17.61 -18.00
N GLN A 100 -24.13 -17.62 -18.50
CA GLN A 100 -23.75 -18.32 -19.74
C GLN A 100 -23.96 -19.84 -19.65
N TRP A 101 -23.82 -20.43 -18.47
CA TRP A 101 -24.09 -21.85 -18.24
C TRP A 101 -25.57 -22.17 -17.99
N GLY A 102 -26.47 -21.18 -18.07
CA GLY A 102 -27.89 -21.36 -17.81
C GLY A 102 -28.24 -21.56 -16.33
N ILE A 103 -27.27 -21.41 -15.42
CA ILE A 103 -27.46 -21.52 -13.97
C ILE A 103 -28.04 -20.20 -13.46
N ASN A 104 -29.36 -20.10 -13.43
CA ASN A 104 -30.04 -18.99 -12.77
C ASN A 104 -30.25 -19.34 -11.29
N GLN A 105 -29.63 -18.55 -10.41
CA GLN A 105 -29.42 -18.80 -8.96
C GLN A 105 -30.64 -19.21 -8.11
N ARG A 106 -31.87 -19.24 -8.66
CA ARG A 106 -33.09 -19.63 -7.95
C ARG A 106 -33.68 -20.98 -8.35
N THR A 107 -33.41 -21.52 -9.54
CA THR A 107 -34.20 -22.65 -10.06
C THR A 107 -33.47 -23.99 -9.98
N ASP A 108 -32.13 -24.00 -10.05
CA ASP A 108 -31.37 -25.25 -10.18
C ASP A 108 -30.86 -25.80 -8.83
N LEU A 109 -30.66 -24.95 -7.82
CA LEU A 109 -30.24 -25.38 -6.48
C LEU A 109 -31.36 -26.05 -5.66
N GLN A 110 -32.63 -25.96 -6.11
CA GLN A 110 -33.77 -26.59 -5.45
C GLN A 110 -34.14 -27.98 -6.03
N ARG A 111 -33.38 -28.47 -7.03
CA ARG A 111 -33.63 -29.78 -7.68
C ARG A 111 -32.61 -30.88 -7.32
N VAL A 112 -31.70 -30.60 -6.38
CA VAL A 112 -30.82 -31.61 -5.77
C VAL A 112 -31.39 -32.00 -4.42
#